data_AF-A0AAP6CZW6-F1
#
_entry.id   AF-A0AAP6CZW6-F1
#
_cell.length_a   1.000
_cell.length_b   1.000
_cell.length_c   1.000
_cell.angle_alpha   90.00
_cell.angle_beta   90.00
_cell.angle_gamma   90.00
#
_symmetry.space_group_name_H-M   'P 1'
#
loop_
_entity.id
_entity.type
_entity.pdbx_description
1 polymer ?
#
loop_
_entity_poly.entity_id
_entity_poly.type
_entity_poly.pdbx_seq_one_letter_code
_entity_poly.pdbx_strand_id
1 'polypeptide(L)'
;VDFPTMISRATDYVNKGKFVSPWRFVMVDEYQDISPDRLALIEALCESTEKQPGATLFAVGDDWQAIYQFAGADVDLITGFKERFAHSTVHHLDTTYRFNNQIGDVANTFVQQNPSQLPKTLNSHKQRKQKSVHTAPSNQVEKILDQLNQQAKQTKSVLLLGRNHYHKPDLYDDWLRRFPNLDIRFMTCHA
;
A
#
# COMPACT_ATOMS: atom_id res chain seq x y z
N VAL A 1 -2.17 -28.45 7.37
CA VAL A 1 -3.20 -27.42 7.65
C VAL A 1 -2.88 -26.25 6.74
N ASP A 2 -3.83 -25.78 5.94
CA ASP A 2 -3.61 -24.60 5.09
C ASP A 2 -3.66 -23.29 5.90
N PHE A 3 -3.24 -22.18 5.29
CA PHE A 3 -3.17 -20.88 5.96
C PHE A 3 -4.53 -20.39 6.50
N PRO A 4 -5.63 -20.39 5.72
CA PRO A 4 -6.95 -19.99 6.23
C PRO A 4 -7.41 -20.84 7.42
N THR A 5 -7.22 -22.16 7.36
CA THR A 5 -7.60 -23.07 8.45
C THR A 5 -6.80 -22.79 9.73
N MET A 6 -5.52 -22.39 9.61
CA MET A 6 -4.74 -21.99 10.79
C MET A 6 -5.32 -20.75 11.47
N ILE A 7 -5.72 -19.74 10.69
CA ILE A 7 -6.32 -18.51 11.22
C ILE A 7 -7.67 -18.80 11.87
N SER A 8 -8.55 -19.52 11.16
CA SER A 8 -9.88 -19.90 11.69
C SER A 8 -9.77 -20.70 13.01
N ARG A 9 -8.82 -21.65 13.10
CA ARG A 9 -8.57 -22.40 14.35
C ARG A 9 -8.05 -21.53 15.48
N ALA A 10 -7.20 -20.54 15.18
CA ALA A 10 -6.71 -19.61 16.20
C ALA A 10 -7.86 -18.75 16.76
N THR A 11 -8.73 -18.24 15.89
CA THR A 11 -9.95 -17.51 16.28
C THR A 11 -10.81 -18.35 17.21
N ASP A 12 -11.02 -19.62 16.83
CA ASP A 12 -11.75 -20.59 17.63
C ASP A 12 -11.16 -20.81 19.03
N TYR A 13 -9.83 -20.81 19.17
CA TYR A 13 -9.15 -20.99 20.45
C TYR A 13 -9.31 -19.76 21.36
N VAL A 14 -9.28 -18.56 20.77
CA VAL A 14 -9.55 -17.31 21.49
C VAL A 14 -11.00 -17.32 22.00
N ASN A 15 -11.97 -17.54 21.10
CA ASN A 15 -13.40 -17.52 21.43
C ASN A 15 -13.80 -18.57 22.46
N LYS A 16 -13.21 -19.78 22.40
CA LYS A 16 -13.47 -20.86 23.36
C LYS A 16 -12.67 -20.70 24.67
N GLY A 17 -11.90 -19.62 24.82
CA GLY A 17 -11.05 -19.38 25.99
C GLY A 17 -9.98 -20.46 26.21
N LYS A 18 -9.61 -21.19 25.15
CA LYS A 18 -8.51 -22.16 25.13
C LYS A 18 -7.16 -21.46 24.99
N PHE A 19 -7.17 -20.26 24.44
CA PHE A 19 -6.06 -19.34 24.43
C PHE A 19 -6.48 -18.03 25.08
N VAL A 20 -5.73 -17.62 26.10
CA VAL A 20 -5.88 -16.33 26.78
C VAL A 20 -4.71 -15.48 26.28
N SER A 21 -5.03 -14.44 25.53
CA SER A 21 -4.04 -13.57 24.90
C SER A 21 -3.38 -12.69 25.97
N PRO A 22 -2.04 -12.69 26.10
CA PRO A 22 -1.36 -11.77 26.99
C PRO A 22 -1.28 -10.34 26.42
N TRP A 23 -1.76 -10.12 25.19
CA TRP A 23 -1.58 -8.87 24.47
C TRP A 23 -2.63 -7.85 24.88
N ARG A 24 -2.16 -6.74 25.44
CA ARG A 24 -3.01 -5.57 25.73
C ARG A 24 -3.23 -4.70 24.51
N PHE A 25 -2.33 -4.75 23.53
CA PHE A 25 -2.35 -3.91 22.33
C PHE A 25 -2.09 -4.77 21.10
N VAL A 26 -2.86 -4.54 20.04
CA VAL A 26 -2.70 -5.16 18.73
C VAL A 26 -2.54 -4.05 17.70
N MET A 27 -1.52 -4.16 16.85
CA MET A 27 -1.29 -3.25 15.75
C MET A 27 -1.46 -3.97 14.42
N VAL A 28 -2.23 -3.38 13.51
CA VAL A 28 -2.43 -3.87 12.16
C VAL A 28 -2.02 -2.78 11.17
N ASP A 29 -0.98 -3.08 10.39
CA ASP A 29 -0.59 -2.27 9.24
C ASP A 29 -1.26 -2.82 7.97
N GLU A 30 -1.38 -2.00 6.94
CA GLU A 30 -2.05 -2.34 5.67
C GLU A 30 -3.45 -2.95 5.86
N TYR A 31 -4.24 -2.36 6.76
CA TYR A 31 -5.59 -2.84 7.11
C TYR A 31 -6.53 -2.92 5.90
N GLN A 32 -6.25 -2.18 4.82
CA GLN A 32 -7.01 -2.26 3.57
C GLN A 32 -6.93 -3.62 2.87
N ASP A 33 -5.88 -4.40 3.14
CA ASP A 33 -5.66 -5.71 2.50
C ASP A 33 -6.07 -6.87 3.43
N ILE A 34 -6.84 -6.59 4.47
CA ILE A 34 -7.28 -7.59 5.44
C ILE A 34 -8.34 -8.53 4.84
N SER A 35 -8.12 -9.84 4.97
CA SER A 35 -9.11 -10.87 4.64
C SER A 35 -10.13 -11.06 5.78
N PRO A 36 -11.36 -11.51 5.50
CA PRO A 36 -12.38 -11.80 6.52
C PRO A 36 -11.89 -12.69 7.68
N ASP A 37 -11.14 -13.76 7.41
CA ASP A 37 -10.65 -14.66 8.46
C ASP A 37 -9.69 -13.96 9.44
N ARG A 38 -8.82 -13.10 8.93
CA ARG A 38 -7.87 -12.31 9.74
C ARG A 38 -8.61 -11.27 10.57
N LEU A 39 -9.64 -10.65 10.00
CA LEU A 39 -10.48 -9.70 10.71
C LEU A 39 -11.21 -10.38 11.88
N ALA A 40 -11.80 -11.56 11.65
CA ALA A 40 -12.45 -12.33 12.70
C ALA A 40 -11.51 -12.69 13.86
N LEU A 41 -10.23 -12.99 13.56
CA LEU A 41 -9.22 -13.20 14.61
C LEU A 41 -8.94 -11.92 15.41
N ILE A 42 -8.82 -10.78 14.74
CA ILE A 42 -8.59 -9.48 15.40
C ILE A 42 -9.78 -9.11 16.28
N GLU A 43 -11.00 -9.28 15.79
CA GLU A 43 -12.23 -9.06 16.57
C GLU A 43 -12.25 -9.93 17.83
N ALA A 44 -11.95 -11.23 17.71
CA ALA A 44 -11.87 -12.14 18.84
C ALA A 44 -10.81 -11.73 19.89
N LEU A 45 -9.67 -11.20 19.45
CA LEU A 45 -8.61 -10.72 20.34
C LEU A 45 -8.99 -9.41 21.05
N CYS A 46 -9.83 -8.58 20.43
CA CYS A 46 -10.30 -7.31 20.96
C CYS A 46 -11.55 -7.44 21.83
N GLU A 47 -12.25 -8.57 21.76
CA GLU A 47 -13.41 -8.83 22.61
C GLU A 47 -13.00 -9.07 24.07
N SER A 48 -13.69 -8.40 24.98
CA SER A 48 -13.47 -8.60 26.42
C SER A 48 -14.22 -9.84 26.89
N THR A 49 -13.57 -10.68 27.68
CA THR A 49 -14.17 -11.90 28.25
C THR A 49 -14.07 -11.86 29.78
N GLU A 50 -14.74 -12.78 30.47
CA GLU A 50 -14.62 -12.92 31.92
C GLU A 50 -13.17 -13.16 32.39
N LYS A 51 -12.34 -13.79 31.54
CA LYS A 51 -10.96 -14.17 31.87
C LYS A 51 -9.94 -13.08 31.59
N GLN A 52 -10.25 -12.15 30.69
CA GLN A 52 -9.30 -11.13 30.24
C GLN A 52 -10.00 -9.92 29.60
N PRO A 53 -9.48 -8.70 29.84
CA PRO A 53 -9.87 -7.56 29.04
C PRO A 53 -9.43 -7.76 27.59
N GLY A 54 -10.24 -7.28 26.65
CA GLY A 54 -9.92 -7.31 25.23
C GLY A 54 -8.73 -6.40 24.89
N ALA A 55 -7.98 -6.77 23.86
CA ALA A 55 -6.87 -5.95 23.39
C ALA A 55 -7.35 -4.62 22.77
N THR A 56 -6.59 -3.55 22.97
CA THR A 56 -6.80 -2.28 22.24
C THR A 56 -6.19 -2.39 20.85
N LEU A 57 -6.99 -2.12 19.81
CA LEU A 57 -6.57 -2.15 18.42
C LEU A 57 -6.06 -0.78 17.95
N PHE A 58 -4.92 -0.77 17.28
CA PHE A 58 -4.46 0.34 16.45
C PHE A 58 -4.28 -0.18 15.02
N ALA A 59 -5.08 0.34 14.09
CA ALA A 59 -5.04 -0.06 12.69
C ALA A 59 -4.68 1.13 11.79
N VAL A 60 -3.83 0.87 10.80
CA VAL A 60 -3.46 1.84 9.76
C VAL A 60 -3.83 1.23 8.41
N GLY A 61 -4.46 2.02 7.55
CA GLY A 61 -4.76 1.58 6.19
C GLY A 61 -5.13 2.74 5.27
N ASP A 62 -5.15 2.45 3.97
CA ASP A 62 -5.46 3.41 2.92
C ASP A 62 -6.35 2.77 1.84
N ASP A 63 -7.61 3.21 1.74
CA ASP A 63 -8.56 2.72 0.74
C ASP A 63 -8.11 2.96 -0.71
N TRP A 64 -7.27 3.97 -0.96
CA TRP A 64 -6.71 4.23 -2.29
C TRP A 64 -5.65 3.20 -2.69
N GLN A 65 -5.12 2.44 -1.73
CA GLN A 65 -4.10 1.41 -1.94
C GLN A 65 -4.66 -0.01 -1.85
N ALA A 66 -5.99 -0.17 -1.69
CA ALA A 66 -6.67 -1.46 -1.67
C ALA A 66 -6.65 -2.13 -3.07
N ILE A 67 -5.53 -2.72 -3.43
CA ILE A 67 -5.32 -3.35 -4.75
C ILE A 67 -5.75 -4.82 -4.78
N TYR A 68 -6.00 -5.45 -3.63
CA TYR A 68 -6.35 -6.86 -3.50
C TYR A 68 -7.86 -7.15 -3.49
N GLN A 69 -8.70 -6.24 -4.01
CA GLN A 69 -10.15 -6.49 -4.11
C GLN A 69 -10.48 -7.79 -4.87
N PHE A 70 -9.64 -8.21 -5.82
CA PHE A 70 -9.79 -9.47 -6.54
C PHE A 70 -9.61 -10.73 -5.66
N ALA A 71 -9.04 -10.60 -4.46
CA ALA A 71 -8.85 -11.68 -3.49
C ALA A 71 -9.92 -11.69 -2.38
N GLY A 72 -10.99 -10.89 -2.53
CA GLY A 72 -12.10 -10.83 -1.56
C GLY A 72 -11.90 -9.79 -0.44
N ALA A 73 -10.93 -8.88 -0.57
CA ALA A 73 -10.85 -7.70 0.29
C ALA A 73 -11.97 -6.73 -0.10
N ASP A 74 -12.96 -6.59 0.77
CA ASP A 74 -14.09 -5.69 0.58
C ASP A 74 -13.73 -4.31 1.14
N VAL A 75 -13.95 -3.26 0.36
CA VAL A 75 -13.76 -1.86 0.80
C VAL A 75 -14.61 -1.58 2.05
N ASP A 76 -15.72 -2.31 2.21
CA ASP A 76 -16.61 -2.26 3.36
C ASP A 76 -15.94 -2.73 4.67
N LEU A 77 -14.81 -3.47 4.59
CA LEU A 77 -14.03 -3.84 5.77
C LEU A 77 -13.31 -2.62 6.37
N ILE A 78 -12.91 -1.66 5.54
CA ILE A 78 -12.21 -0.44 5.95
C ILE A 78 -13.22 0.64 6.35
N THR A 79 -14.23 0.87 5.50
CA THR A 79 -15.22 1.93 5.75
C THR A 79 -16.06 1.62 6.99
N GLY A 80 -16.31 0.33 7.27
CA GLY A 80 -17.06 -0.13 8.44
C GLY A 80 -16.23 -0.28 9.73
N PHE A 81 -15.05 0.34 9.84
CA PHE A 81 -14.18 0.18 11.01
C PHE A 81 -14.83 0.71 12.30
N LYS A 82 -15.50 1.87 12.24
CA LYS A 82 -16.16 2.47 13.41
C LYS A 82 -17.33 1.64 13.91
N GLU A 83 -18.06 1.03 12.98
CA GLU A 83 -19.21 0.18 13.25
C GLU A 83 -18.77 -1.12 13.91
N ARG A 84 -17.65 -1.70 13.47
CA ARG A 84 -17.07 -2.92 14.07
C ARG A 84 -16.43 -2.67 15.43
N PHE A 85 -15.73 -1.55 15.56
CA PHE A 85 -15.04 -1.16 16.80
C PHE A 85 -15.68 0.12 17.37
N ALA A 86 -16.84 -0.03 18.02
CA ALA A 86 -17.72 1.05 18.48
C ALA A 86 -17.07 2.08 19.45
N HIS A 87 -15.90 1.77 20.01
CA HIS A 87 -15.12 2.65 20.87
C HIS A 87 -13.79 3.09 20.23
N SER A 88 -13.80 3.31 18.92
CA SER A 88 -12.63 3.75 18.15
C SER A 88 -12.61 5.25 17.90
N THR A 89 -11.40 5.80 17.77
CA THR A 89 -11.17 7.11 17.16
C THR A 89 -10.52 6.91 15.80
N VAL A 90 -10.97 7.68 14.81
CA VAL A 90 -10.39 7.66 13.46
C VAL A 90 -9.67 8.97 13.21
N HIS A 91 -8.40 8.87 12.83
CA HIS A 91 -7.56 10.01 12.50
C HIS A 91 -7.15 9.91 11.03
N HIS A 92 -7.35 11.00 10.28
CA HIS A 92 -6.95 11.07 8.88
C HIS A 92 -5.59 11.74 8.77
N LEU A 93 -4.65 11.07 8.10
CA LEU A 93 -3.36 11.65 7.74
C LEU A 93 -3.43 12.11 6.29
N ASP A 94 -3.61 13.42 6.11
CA ASP A 94 -3.82 14.02 4.79
C ASP A 94 -2.54 14.57 4.16
N THR A 95 -1.38 14.42 4.81
CA THR A 95 -0.13 15.03 4.36
C THR A 95 0.94 13.98 4.09
N THR A 96 1.39 13.89 2.85
CA THR A 96 2.52 13.04 2.45
C THR A 96 3.86 13.75 2.55
N TYR A 97 4.84 13.03 3.08
CA TYR A 97 6.24 13.43 3.12
C TYR A 97 7.07 12.71 2.05
N ARG A 98 6.48 11.74 1.35
CA ARG A 98 7.14 10.85 0.38
C ARG A 98 7.46 11.61 -0.90
N PHE A 99 6.45 12.18 -1.54
CA PHE A 99 6.57 12.86 -2.83
C PHE A 99 6.19 14.34 -2.76
N ASN A 100 6.43 15.05 -3.85
CA ASN A 100 6.13 16.47 -3.96
C ASN A 100 4.72 16.71 -4.54
N ASN A 101 4.21 17.91 -4.34
CA ASN A 101 2.87 18.33 -4.80
C ASN A 101 2.61 18.01 -6.28
N GLN A 102 3.58 18.15 -7.18
CA GLN A 102 3.36 17.90 -8.61
C GLN A 102 3.12 16.42 -8.95
N ILE A 103 3.64 15.49 -8.13
CA ILE A 103 3.30 14.06 -8.22
C ILE A 103 1.95 13.82 -7.54
N GLY A 104 1.74 14.44 -6.38
CA GLY A 104 0.50 14.32 -5.61
C GLY A 104 -0.73 14.78 -6.38
N ASP A 105 -0.66 15.90 -7.11
CA ASP A 105 -1.77 16.45 -7.88
C ASP A 105 -2.24 15.47 -8.97
N VAL A 106 -1.28 14.82 -9.67
CA VAL A 106 -1.58 13.80 -10.68
C VAL A 106 -2.18 12.55 -10.03
N ALA A 107 -1.58 12.07 -8.94
CA ALA A 107 -2.08 10.89 -8.23
C ALA A 107 -3.49 11.10 -7.67
N ASN A 108 -3.73 12.23 -7.00
CA ASN A 108 -5.04 12.63 -6.46
C ASN A 108 -6.10 12.72 -7.56
N THR A 109 -5.77 13.36 -8.68
CA THR A 109 -6.71 13.50 -9.81
C THR A 109 -7.06 12.16 -10.42
N PHE A 110 -6.06 11.28 -10.59
CA PHE A 110 -6.23 9.94 -11.15
C PHE A 110 -7.12 9.06 -10.27
N VAL A 111 -6.81 8.98 -8.98
CA VAL A 111 -7.49 8.07 -8.04
C VAL A 111 -8.94 8.49 -7.80
N GLN A 112 -9.22 9.81 -7.73
CA GLN A 112 -10.58 10.34 -7.57
C GLN A 112 -11.52 10.12 -8.76
N GLN A 113 -11.01 9.60 -9.90
CA GLN A 113 -11.90 9.15 -10.99
C GLN A 113 -12.67 7.87 -10.63
N ASN A 114 -12.27 7.14 -9.59
CA ASN A 114 -12.97 5.95 -9.12
C ASN A 114 -14.04 6.34 -8.07
N PRO A 115 -15.34 6.26 -8.40
CA PRO A 115 -16.41 6.66 -7.48
C PRO A 115 -16.55 5.72 -6.27
N SER A 116 -15.96 4.52 -6.30
CA SER A 116 -15.96 3.57 -5.19
C SER A 116 -14.95 3.92 -4.08
N GLN A 117 -14.05 4.88 -4.31
CA GLN A 117 -13.05 5.31 -3.33
C GLN A 117 -13.55 6.48 -2.50
N LEU A 118 -13.07 6.59 -1.26
CA LEU A 118 -13.46 7.71 -0.42
C LEU A 118 -12.86 9.00 -0.98
N PRO A 119 -13.68 10.07 -1.12
CA PRO A 119 -13.17 11.37 -1.54
C PRO A 119 -12.30 11.95 -0.42
N LYS A 120 -11.00 12.10 -0.71
CA LYS A 120 -10.04 12.73 0.18
C LYS A 120 -8.97 13.47 -0.63
N THR A 121 -8.31 14.42 0.02
CA THR A 121 -7.25 15.23 -0.61
C THR A 121 -5.94 14.96 0.11
N LEU A 122 -4.90 14.58 -0.63
CA LEU A 122 -3.55 14.39 -0.10
C LEU A 122 -2.71 15.64 -0.38
N ASN A 123 -2.35 16.35 0.68
CA ASN A 123 -1.39 17.45 0.70
C ASN A 123 0.04 16.91 0.64
N SER A 124 0.97 17.68 0.08
CA SER A 124 2.40 17.33 0.05
C SER A 124 3.23 18.29 0.88
N HIS A 125 4.06 17.76 1.77
CA HIS A 125 5.02 18.59 2.52
C HIS A 125 6.10 19.18 1.59
N LYS A 126 6.55 18.42 0.58
CA LYS A 126 7.55 18.87 -0.39
C LYS A 126 6.87 19.65 -1.52
N GLN A 127 7.26 20.91 -1.70
CA GLN A 127 6.71 21.79 -2.72
C GLN A 127 7.69 21.99 -3.89
N ARG A 128 7.18 21.89 -5.12
CA ARG A 128 7.89 22.14 -6.38
C ARG A 128 6.99 22.89 -7.36
N LYS A 129 7.60 23.80 -8.10
CA LYS A 129 6.94 24.54 -9.20
C LYS A 129 7.06 23.83 -10.55
N GLN A 130 8.14 23.07 -10.75
CA GLN A 130 8.39 22.36 -12.00
C GLN A 130 7.62 21.04 -12.02
N LYS A 131 6.96 20.74 -13.14
CA LYS A 131 6.26 19.47 -13.36
C LYS A 131 7.20 18.29 -13.07
N SER A 132 6.68 17.31 -12.34
CA SER A 132 7.42 16.09 -11.97
C SER A 132 6.92 14.84 -12.71
N VAL A 133 5.83 14.96 -13.47
CA VAL A 133 5.24 13.88 -14.25
C VAL A 133 5.19 14.30 -15.71
N HIS A 134 5.65 13.41 -16.59
CA HIS A 134 5.70 13.61 -18.03
C HIS A 134 5.17 12.35 -18.71
N THR A 135 4.48 12.52 -19.82
CA THR A 135 4.05 11.42 -20.69
C THR A 135 4.95 11.36 -21.91
N ALA A 136 5.36 10.15 -22.30
CA ALA A 136 6.16 9.92 -23.49
C ALA A 136 5.81 8.54 -24.09
N PRO A 137 5.92 8.38 -25.43
CA PRO A 137 5.80 7.07 -26.06
C PRO A 137 6.88 6.10 -25.57
N SER A 138 6.56 4.81 -25.48
CA SER A 138 7.49 3.79 -24.97
C SER A 138 8.80 3.67 -25.74
N ASN A 139 8.80 3.96 -27.04
CA ASN A 139 10.02 3.96 -27.86
C ASN A 139 10.98 5.11 -27.55
N GLN A 140 10.59 6.09 -26.71
CA GLN A 140 11.46 7.19 -26.28
C GLN A 140 12.18 6.92 -24.96
N VAL A 141 11.93 5.78 -24.30
CA VAL A 141 12.53 5.47 -22.98
C VAL A 141 14.06 5.55 -23.02
N GLU A 142 14.70 4.96 -24.04
CA GLU A 142 16.15 5.01 -24.17
C GLU A 142 16.69 6.45 -24.29
N LYS A 143 16.01 7.30 -25.08
CA LYS A 143 16.37 8.71 -25.23
C LYS A 143 16.26 9.47 -23.90
N ILE A 144 15.23 9.17 -23.12
CA ILE A 144 15.03 9.77 -21.78
C ILE A 144 16.15 9.33 -20.84
N LEU A 145 16.50 8.03 -20.83
CA LEU A 145 17.61 7.52 -20.02
C LEU A 145 18.93 8.16 -20.40
N ASP A 146 19.21 8.30 -21.70
CA ASP A 146 20.43 8.96 -22.20
C ASP A 146 20.51 10.43 -21.73
N GLN A 147 19.41 11.18 -21.86
CA GLN A 147 19.34 12.55 -21.35
C GLN A 147 19.57 12.64 -19.84
N LEU A 148 18.97 11.73 -19.05
CA LEU A 148 19.16 11.67 -17.60
C LEU A 148 20.61 11.36 -17.23
N ASN A 149 21.25 10.44 -17.95
CA ASN A 149 22.64 10.03 -17.77
C ASN A 149 23.62 11.17 -18.06
N GLN A 150 23.40 11.93 -19.14
CA GLN A 150 24.23 13.09 -19.52
C GLN A 150 24.10 14.25 -18.53
N GLN A 151 22.91 14.45 -17.96
CA GLN A 151 22.65 15.51 -16.97
C GLN A 151 23.01 15.11 -15.52
N ALA A 152 23.42 13.86 -15.29
CA ALA A 152 23.72 13.36 -13.96
C ALA A 152 25.08 13.89 -13.48
N LYS A 153 25.07 14.73 -12.43
CA LYS A 153 26.28 15.16 -11.72
C LYS A 153 26.81 14.11 -10.73
N GLN A 154 25.95 13.17 -10.36
CA GLN A 154 26.19 12.03 -9.48
C GLN A 154 25.28 10.90 -9.93
N THR A 155 25.60 9.66 -9.55
CA THR A 155 24.78 8.50 -9.89
C THR A 155 23.34 8.70 -9.44
N LYS A 156 22.38 8.51 -10.35
CA LYS A 156 20.94 8.62 -10.07
C LYS A 156 20.30 7.23 -10.11
N SER A 157 19.47 6.93 -9.12
CA SER A 157 18.63 5.73 -9.16
C SER A 157 17.45 5.94 -10.10
N VAL A 158 17.21 4.97 -10.98
CA VAL A 158 16.10 4.95 -11.93
C VAL A 158 15.36 3.63 -11.76
N LEU A 159 14.05 3.69 -11.53
CA LEU A 159 13.20 2.50 -11.45
C LEU A 159 12.27 2.45 -12.66
N LEU A 160 12.40 1.40 -13.45
CA LEU A 160 11.47 1.04 -14.52
C LEU A 160 10.42 0.10 -13.95
N LEU A 161 9.16 0.51 -13.98
CA LEU A 161 8.03 -0.28 -13.50
C LEU A 161 7.24 -0.82 -14.68
N GLY A 162 7.18 -2.15 -14.79
CA GLY A 162 6.33 -2.86 -15.75
C GLY A 162 5.08 -3.44 -15.10
N ARG A 163 4.01 -3.66 -15.86
CA ARG A 163 2.82 -4.37 -15.35
C ARG A 163 3.15 -5.81 -14.93
N ASN A 164 3.97 -6.47 -15.75
CA ASN A 164 4.43 -7.86 -15.62
C ASN A 164 5.80 -8.00 -16.32
N HIS A 165 6.40 -9.19 -16.28
CA HIS A 165 7.73 -9.45 -16.83
C HIS A 165 7.84 -9.21 -18.34
N TYR A 166 6.75 -9.35 -19.10
CA TYR A 166 6.72 -9.05 -20.54
C TYR A 166 6.94 -7.56 -20.87
N HIS A 167 6.80 -6.67 -19.89
CA HIS A 167 7.09 -5.25 -20.05
C HIS A 167 8.57 -4.91 -19.77
N LYS A 168 9.41 -5.90 -19.44
CA LYS A 168 10.85 -5.67 -19.32
C LYS A 168 11.39 -5.32 -20.71
N PRO A 169 12.08 -4.18 -20.89
CA PRO A 169 12.63 -3.80 -22.18
C PRO A 169 13.72 -4.78 -22.64
N ASP A 170 13.68 -5.19 -23.91
CA ASP A 170 14.69 -6.11 -24.48
C ASP A 170 16.12 -5.56 -24.35
N LEU A 171 16.27 -4.24 -24.46
CA LEU A 171 17.55 -3.53 -24.36
C LEU A 171 18.00 -3.26 -22.90
N TYR A 172 17.31 -3.80 -21.90
CA TYR A 172 17.60 -3.49 -20.49
C TYR A 172 19.07 -3.77 -20.10
N ASP A 173 19.60 -4.93 -20.48
CA ASP A 173 20.99 -5.30 -20.13
C ASP A 173 22.03 -4.48 -20.92
N ASP A 174 21.66 -3.96 -22.08
CA ASP A 174 22.49 -2.99 -22.82
C ASP A 174 22.49 -1.62 -22.11
N TRP A 175 21.32 -1.18 -21.63
CA TRP A 175 21.18 0.09 -20.92
C TRP A 175 21.98 0.13 -19.61
N LEU A 176 22.07 -0.99 -18.87
CA LEU A 176 22.91 -1.09 -17.67
C LEU A 176 24.39 -0.81 -17.94
N ARG A 177 24.90 -1.22 -19.12
CA ARG A 177 26.28 -0.99 -19.53
C ARG A 177 26.48 0.40 -20.14
N ARG A 178 25.47 0.89 -20.87
CA ARG A 178 25.55 2.14 -21.63
C ARG A 178 25.37 3.40 -20.78
N PHE A 179 24.66 3.33 -19.67
CA PHE A 179 24.35 4.50 -18.83
C PHE A 179 25.01 4.39 -17.45
N PRO A 180 26.35 4.59 -17.34
CA PRO A 180 27.09 4.35 -16.10
C PRO A 180 26.74 5.32 -14.96
N ASN A 181 26.10 6.46 -15.24
CA ASN A 181 25.66 7.39 -14.21
C ASN A 181 24.24 7.07 -13.70
N LEU A 182 23.63 5.97 -14.13
CA LEU A 182 22.31 5.54 -13.70
C LEU A 182 22.36 4.16 -13.03
N ASP A 183 21.79 4.05 -11.83
CA ASP A 183 21.46 2.76 -11.19
C ASP A 183 20.04 2.38 -11.63
N ILE A 184 19.94 1.64 -12.74
CA ILE A 184 18.65 1.28 -13.36
C ILE A 184 18.17 -0.08 -12.83
N ARG A 185 16.97 -0.09 -12.25
CA ARG A 185 16.30 -1.32 -11.79
C ARG A 185 15.00 -1.51 -12.54
N PHE A 186 14.63 -2.76 -12.79
CA PHE A 186 13.31 -3.13 -13.29
C PHE A 186 12.54 -3.90 -12.22
N MET A 187 11.29 -3.53 -12.00
CA MET A 187 10.37 -4.25 -11.13
C MET A 187 9.00 -4.36 -11.82
N THR A 188 8.25 -5.39 -11.45
CA THR A 188 6.87 -5.56 -11.89
C THR A 188 5.91 -5.10 -10.80
N CYS A 189 4.82 -4.44 -11.18
CA CYS A 189 3.76 -4.06 -10.25
C CYS A 189 2.88 -5.26 -9.86
N HIS A 190 2.93 -6.38 -10.59
CA HIS A 190 2.34 -7.66 -10.20
C HIS A 190 3.38 -8.77 -10.26
N ALA A 191 3.26 -9.72 -9.34
CA ALA A 191 4.00 -10.97 -9.35
C ALA A 191 3.58 -11.85 -10.54
#